data_AF-H6QA34-F1
#
_entry.id   AF-H6QA34-F1
#
_cell.length_a   1.000
_cell.length_b   1.000
_cell.length_c   1.000
_cell.angle_alpha   90.00
_cell.angle_beta   90.00
_cell.angle_gamma   90.00
#
_symmetry.space_group_name_H-M   'P 1'
#
loop_
_entity.id
_entity.type
_entity.pdbx_description
1 polymer ?
#
loop_
_entity_poly.entity_id
_entity_poly.type
_entity_poly.pdbx_seq_one_letter_code
_entity_poly.pdbx_strand_id
1 'polypeptide(L)'
;MQVRSYFYNTVYVPFRDGRYEDGLNGASNYRTYQTSAGFRRVYDYIIRVLDGISGAKGELANNQELRNRYRIALARLDITVQYQAARKVLDQDLANGIRSALREISIALQREDINTAARNAEALRLALDAVLAYKIVAGRGEEEEEFL
;
A
#
# COMPACT_ATOMS: atom_id res chain seq x y z
N MET A 1 3.00 -19.08 -1.99
CA MET A 1 1.61 -18.88 -2.44
C MET A 1 1.58 -17.57 -3.21
N GLN A 2 1.39 -17.63 -4.52
CA GLN A 2 1.44 -16.45 -5.39
C GLN A 2 0.18 -15.61 -5.10
N VAL A 3 0.36 -14.36 -4.69
CA VAL A 3 -0.77 -13.46 -4.41
C VAL A 3 -1.46 -13.15 -5.73
N ARG A 4 -2.73 -13.52 -5.89
CA ARG A 4 -3.53 -13.16 -7.07
C ARG A 4 -4.09 -11.74 -6.92
N SER A 5 -3.21 -10.73 -6.89
CA SER A 5 -3.60 -9.32 -6.90
C SER A 5 -2.85 -8.58 -7.98
N TYR A 6 -3.56 -7.86 -8.86
CA TYR A 6 -2.95 -7.03 -9.88
C TYR A 6 -2.19 -5.87 -9.23
N PHE A 7 -2.81 -5.18 -8.26
CA PHE A 7 -2.12 -4.13 -7.49
C PHE A 7 -0.79 -4.64 -6.93
N TYR A 8 -0.80 -5.82 -6.31
CA TYR A 8 0.41 -6.38 -5.73
C TYR A 8 1.48 -6.68 -6.79
N ASN A 9 1.15 -7.45 -7.83
CA ASN A 9 2.15 -7.97 -8.78
C ASN A 9 2.62 -6.93 -9.80
N THR A 10 1.74 -6.01 -10.18
CA THR A 10 1.98 -5.10 -11.31
C THR A 10 2.20 -3.66 -10.86
N VAL A 11 1.80 -3.29 -9.64
CA VAL A 11 2.05 -1.95 -9.11
C VAL A 11 3.10 -2.00 -8.00
N TYR A 12 2.82 -2.66 -6.88
CA TYR A 12 3.69 -2.67 -5.70
C TYR A 12 5.03 -3.37 -5.94
N VAL A 13 5.03 -4.59 -6.49
CA VAL A 13 6.26 -5.37 -6.70
C VAL A 13 7.30 -4.61 -7.56
N PRO A 14 6.94 -3.98 -8.69
CA PRO A 14 7.86 -3.12 -9.41
C PRO A 14 8.48 -2.00 -8.57
N PHE A 15 7.70 -1.26 -7.78
CA PHE A 15 8.24 -0.24 -6.87
C PHE A 15 9.20 -0.83 -5.84
N ARG A 16 8.86 -1.99 -5.25
CA ARG A 16 9.70 -2.70 -4.28
C ARG A 16 11.04 -3.11 -4.88
N ASP A 17 11.01 -3.54 -6.14
CA ASP A 17 12.18 -4.01 -6.87
C ASP A 17 12.97 -2.86 -7.55
N GLY A 18 12.58 -1.60 -7.34
CA GLY A 18 13.24 -0.41 -7.91
C GLY A 18 12.92 -0.15 -9.38
N ARG A 19 11.94 -0.85 -9.96
CA ARG A 19 11.46 -0.66 -11.34
C ARG A 19 10.32 0.37 -11.35
N TYR A 20 10.67 1.64 -11.13
CA TYR A 20 9.71 2.73 -10.96
C TYR A 20 8.80 2.93 -12.18
N GLU A 21 9.37 2.95 -13.39
CA GLU A 21 8.61 3.11 -14.64
C GLU A 21 7.58 1.99 -14.82
N ASP A 22 7.95 0.74 -14.54
CA ASP A 22 7.04 -0.40 -14.60
C ASP A 22 5.89 -0.25 -13.58
N GLY A 23 6.20 0.24 -12.37
CA GLY A 23 5.20 0.50 -11.33
C GLY A 23 4.23 1.62 -11.67
N LEU A 24 4.73 2.71 -12.26
CA LEU A 24 3.92 3.82 -12.75
C LEU A 24 3.01 3.38 -13.91
N ASN A 25 3.57 2.65 -14.88
CA ASN A 25 2.80 2.05 -15.98
C ASN A 25 1.74 1.07 -15.45
N GLY A 26 2.08 0.26 -14.45
CA GLY A 26 1.15 -0.63 -13.79
C GLY A 26 -0.01 0.11 -13.13
N ALA A 27 0.28 1.20 -12.40
CA ALA A 27 -0.75 2.05 -11.80
C ALA A 27 -1.64 2.71 -12.87
N SER A 28 -1.03 3.22 -13.94
CA SER A 28 -1.74 3.84 -15.07
C SER A 28 -2.60 2.86 -15.87
N ASN A 29 -2.36 1.55 -15.77
CA ASN A 29 -3.18 0.51 -16.42
C ASN A 29 -4.08 -0.22 -15.44
N TYR A 30 -4.04 0.14 -14.16
CA TYR A 30 -4.81 -0.55 -13.13
C TYR A 30 -6.30 -0.28 -13.30
N ARG A 31 -7.10 -1.36 -13.33
CA ARG A 31 -8.56 -1.29 -13.41
C ARG A 31 -9.15 -1.47 -12.03
N THR A 32 -9.82 -0.44 -11.52
CA THR A 32 -10.50 -0.47 -10.23
C THR A 32 -11.71 0.45 -10.25
N TYR A 33 -12.79 0.07 -9.57
CA TYR A 33 -13.96 0.92 -9.35
C TYR A 33 -13.86 1.69 -8.02
N GLN A 34 -12.64 1.84 -7.51
CA GLN A 34 -12.39 2.44 -6.21
C GLN A 34 -12.73 3.93 -6.23
N THR A 35 -13.66 4.33 -5.35
CA THR A 35 -13.95 5.75 -5.14
C THR A 35 -12.86 6.44 -4.32
N SER A 36 -12.57 7.70 -4.65
CA SER A 36 -11.70 8.58 -3.87
C SER A 36 -12.05 8.61 -2.37
N ALA A 37 -13.35 8.77 -2.05
CA ALA A 37 -13.81 8.86 -0.68
C ALA A 37 -13.63 7.54 0.08
N GLY A 38 -13.88 6.40 -0.57
CA GLY A 38 -13.66 5.08 0.02
C GLY A 38 -12.18 4.80 0.28
N PHE A 39 -11.32 5.19 -0.65
CA PHE A 39 -9.88 4.95 -0.56
C PHE A 39 -9.21 5.79 0.52
N ARG A 40 -9.57 7.08 0.63
CA ARG A 40 -9.02 7.99 1.65
C ARG A 40 -9.23 7.48 3.09
N ARG A 41 -10.32 6.73 3.35
CA ARG A 41 -10.59 6.12 4.67
C ARG A 41 -9.52 5.15 5.13
N VAL A 42 -8.79 4.52 4.22
CA VAL A 42 -7.68 3.61 4.55
C VAL A 42 -6.33 4.23 4.25
N TYR A 43 -6.23 5.00 3.17
CA TYR A 43 -4.98 5.58 2.67
C TYR A 43 -4.27 6.42 3.73
N ASP A 44 -4.95 7.41 4.33
CA ASP A 44 -4.32 8.33 5.30
C ASP A 44 -3.74 7.60 6.52
N TYR A 45 -4.43 6.55 6.96
CA TYR A 45 -3.99 5.75 8.10
C TYR A 45 -2.83 4.82 7.72
N ILE A 46 -2.84 4.26 6.50
CA ILE A 46 -1.73 3.43 5.99
C ILE A 46 -0.46 4.27 5.86
N ILE A 47 -0.51 5.39 5.11
CA ILE A 47 0.70 6.18 4.82
C ILE A 47 1.36 6.70 6.10
N ARG A 48 0.60 7.10 7.11
CA ARG A 48 1.15 7.57 8.39
C ARG A 48 1.99 6.48 9.08
N VAL A 49 1.56 5.23 9.02
CA VAL A 49 2.31 4.11 9.60
C VAL A 49 3.54 3.79 8.76
N LEU A 50 3.40 3.79 7.42
CA LEU A 50 4.53 3.53 6.51
C LEU A 50 5.63 4.60 6.67
N ASP A 51 5.25 5.87 6.73
CA ASP A 51 6.15 7.00 6.94
C ASP A 51 6.87 6.92 8.28
N GLY A 52 6.15 6.47 9.31
CA GLY A 52 6.75 6.19 10.60
C GLY A 52 7.83 5.10 10.51
N ILE A 53 7.57 4.01 9.78
CA ILE A 53 8.53 2.90 9.63
C ILE A 53 9.76 3.35 8.83
N SER A 54 9.57 4.05 7.71
CA SER A 54 10.67 4.51 6.86
C SER A 54 11.49 5.61 7.54
N GLY A 55 10.84 6.54 8.23
CA GLY A 55 11.50 7.64 8.95
C GLY A 55 12.23 7.19 10.21
N ALA A 56 11.73 6.17 10.92
CA ALA A 56 12.32 5.67 12.15
C ALA A 56 13.41 4.59 11.92
N LYS A 57 13.94 4.44 10.70
CA LYS A 57 14.90 3.38 10.33
C LYS A 57 16.06 3.23 11.32
N GLY A 58 16.65 4.33 11.78
CA GLY A 58 17.75 4.32 12.74
C GLY A 58 17.33 3.87 14.14
N GLU A 59 16.15 4.28 14.59
CA GLU A 59 15.60 3.92 15.91
C GLU A 59 15.14 2.47 15.97
N LEU A 60 14.58 1.96 14.86
CA LEU A 60 14.08 0.59 14.75
C LEU A 60 15.15 -0.48 14.91
N ALA A 61 16.41 -0.17 14.58
CA ALA A 61 17.52 -1.12 14.72
C ALA A 61 17.72 -1.54 16.20
N ASN A 62 17.68 -0.58 17.11
CA ASN A 62 18.03 -0.81 18.52
C ASN A 62 16.81 -0.82 19.46
N ASN A 63 15.61 -0.54 18.96
CA ASN A 63 14.40 -0.41 19.78
C ASN A 63 13.36 -1.51 19.48
N GLN A 64 13.43 -2.61 20.24
CA GLN A 64 12.50 -3.74 20.11
C GLN A 64 11.05 -3.34 20.41
N GLU A 65 10.83 -2.45 21.39
CA GLU A 65 9.49 -1.99 21.74
C GLU A 65 8.86 -1.23 20.58
N LEU A 66 9.63 -0.34 19.95
CA LEU A 66 9.20 0.41 18.78
C LEU A 66 8.86 -0.52 17.61
N ARG A 67 9.69 -1.54 17.35
CA ARG A 67 9.37 -2.59 16.34
C ARG A 67 8.04 -3.26 16.65
N ASN A 68 7.80 -3.63 17.91
CA ASN A 68 6.54 -4.25 18.30
C ASN A 68 5.34 -3.32 18.14
N ARG A 69 5.48 -2.03 18.46
CA ARG A 69 4.44 -1.02 18.25
C ARG A 69 4.05 -0.91 16.77
N TYR A 70 5.03 -0.87 15.85
CA TYR A 70 4.75 -0.87 14.42
C TYR A 70 4.14 -2.18 13.93
N ARG A 71 4.57 -3.34 14.45
CA ARG A 71 3.93 -4.62 14.12
C ARG A 71 2.46 -4.65 14.54
N ILE A 72 2.12 -4.11 15.70
CA ILE A 72 0.73 -3.95 16.15
C ILE A 72 -0.04 -2.99 15.24
N ALA A 73 0.58 -1.87 14.84
CA ALA A 73 -0.04 -0.92 13.92
C ALA A 73 -0.32 -1.56 12.55
N LEU A 74 0.63 -2.31 11.99
CA LEU A 74 0.45 -3.05 10.73
C LEU A 74 -0.65 -4.13 10.84
N ALA A 75 -0.76 -4.82 11.98
CA ALA A 75 -1.85 -5.78 12.22
C ALA A 75 -3.22 -5.09 12.26
N ARG A 76 -3.31 -3.91 12.91
CA ARG A 76 -4.54 -3.10 12.90
C ARG A 76 -4.91 -2.66 11.49
N LEU A 77 -3.93 -2.24 10.70
CA LEU A 77 -4.13 -1.89 9.28
C LEU A 77 -4.68 -3.07 8.48
N ASP A 78 -4.11 -4.26 8.62
CA ASP A 78 -4.60 -5.47 7.93
C ASP A 78 -6.09 -5.73 8.23
N ILE A 79 -6.48 -5.62 9.50
CA ILE A 79 -7.87 -5.76 9.95
C ILE A 79 -8.76 -4.68 9.33
N THR A 80 -8.33 -3.42 9.37
CA THR A 80 -9.10 -2.30 8.80
C THR A 80 -9.28 -2.46 7.29
N VAL A 81 -8.23 -2.82 6.57
CA VAL A 81 -8.28 -3.05 5.11
C VAL A 81 -9.25 -4.18 4.78
N GLN A 82 -9.18 -5.30 5.51
CA GLN A 82 -10.11 -6.41 5.33
C GLN A 82 -11.56 -6.02 5.62
N TYR A 83 -11.78 -5.22 6.67
CA TYR A 83 -13.11 -4.74 7.03
C TYR A 83 -13.71 -3.83 5.94
N GLN A 84 -12.94 -2.88 5.41
CA GLN A 84 -13.41 -1.99 4.35
C GLN A 84 -13.66 -2.73 3.03
N ALA A 85 -12.84 -3.75 2.73
CA ALA A 85 -13.07 -4.64 1.59
C ALA A 85 -14.38 -5.43 1.73
N ALA A 86 -14.63 -6.02 2.90
CA ALA A 86 -15.88 -6.74 3.18
C ALA A 86 -17.12 -5.82 3.07
N ARG A 87 -16.97 -4.54 3.38
CA ARG A 87 -18.02 -3.52 3.21
C ARG A 87 -18.17 -3.00 1.78
N LYS A 88 -17.38 -3.49 0.83
CA LYS A 88 -17.32 -3.02 -0.56
C LYS A 88 -16.95 -1.52 -0.67
N VAL A 89 -16.27 -0.99 0.35
CA VAL A 89 -15.75 0.39 0.37
C VAL A 89 -14.36 0.45 -0.26
N LEU A 90 -13.60 -0.64 -0.10
CA LEU A 90 -12.30 -0.84 -0.72
C LEU A 90 -12.40 -1.96 -1.76
N ASP A 91 -11.86 -1.75 -2.95
CA ASP A 91 -11.77 -2.77 -3.98
C ASP A 91 -11.02 -4.02 -3.46
N GLN A 92 -11.52 -5.21 -3.81
CA GLN A 92 -11.00 -6.46 -3.26
C GLN A 92 -9.57 -6.77 -3.74
N ASP A 93 -9.24 -6.45 -4.99
CA ASP A 93 -7.90 -6.63 -5.54
C ASP A 93 -6.89 -5.71 -4.84
N LEU A 94 -7.28 -4.44 -4.69
CA LEU A 94 -6.49 -3.43 -4.00
C LEU A 94 -6.27 -3.81 -2.53
N ALA A 95 -7.33 -4.22 -1.84
CA ALA A 95 -7.27 -4.67 -0.45
C ALA A 95 -6.34 -5.88 -0.30
N ASN A 96 -6.48 -6.90 -1.14
CA ASN A 96 -5.65 -8.10 -1.09
C ASN A 96 -4.17 -7.76 -1.30
N GLY A 97 -3.88 -6.83 -2.21
CA GLY A 97 -2.51 -6.44 -2.49
C GLY A 97 -1.88 -5.59 -1.39
N ILE A 98 -2.62 -4.63 -0.83
CA ILE A 98 -2.21 -3.85 0.35
C ILE A 98 -1.88 -4.79 1.52
N ARG A 99 -2.80 -5.71 1.85
CA ARG A 99 -2.59 -6.67 2.95
C ARG A 99 -1.35 -7.53 2.76
N SER A 100 -1.08 -7.94 1.52
CA SER A 100 0.10 -8.73 1.19
C SER A 100 1.40 -7.94 1.41
N ALA A 101 1.43 -6.68 0.98
CA ALA A 101 2.56 -5.79 1.20
C ALA A 101 2.76 -5.45 2.70
N LEU A 102 1.68 -5.16 3.44
CA LEU A 102 1.74 -4.96 4.89
C LEU A 102 2.33 -6.17 5.63
N ARG A 103 1.98 -7.38 5.18
CA ARG A 103 2.51 -8.63 5.74
C ARG A 103 4.01 -8.77 5.49
N GLU A 104 4.50 -8.41 4.30
CA GLU A 104 5.94 -8.40 4.01
C GLU A 104 6.70 -7.47 4.94
N ILE A 105 6.20 -6.26 5.16
CA ILE A 105 6.80 -5.29 6.08
C ILE A 105 6.83 -5.85 7.50
N SER A 106 5.72 -6.43 7.97
CA SER A 106 5.61 -7.02 9.30
C SER A 106 6.59 -8.20 9.50
N ILE A 107 6.75 -9.06 8.49
CA ILE A 107 7.72 -10.16 8.50
C ILE A 107 9.15 -9.62 8.54
N ALA A 108 9.47 -8.59 7.74
CA ALA A 108 10.79 -7.98 7.75
C ALA A 108 11.13 -7.38 9.12
N LEU A 109 10.18 -6.66 9.75
CA LEU A 109 10.34 -6.15 11.12
C LEU A 109 10.52 -7.27 12.14
N GLN A 110 9.82 -8.40 11.99
CA GLN A 110 9.97 -9.57 12.86
C GLN A 110 11.34 -10.24 12.72
N ARG A 111 11.90 -10.26 11.51
CA ARG A 111 13.24 -10.81 11.21
C ARG A 111 14.36 -9.82 11.49
N GLU A 112 14.03 -8.65 12.02
CA GLU A 112 14.97 -7.56 12.29
C GLU A 112 15.69 -7.04 11.03
N ASP A 113 15.12 -7.29 9.85
CA ASP A 113 15.59 -6.75 8.58
C ASP A 113 14.97 -5.37 8.34
N ILE A 114 15.53 -4.36 9.03
CA ILE A 114 15.01 -3.00 9.03
C ILE A 114 15.15 -2.34 7.65
N ASN A 115 16.20 -2.70 6.91
CA ASN A 115 16.41 -2.20 5.54
C ASN A 115 15.29 -2.65 4.61
N THR A 116 14.96 -3.95 4.64
CA THR A 116 13.85 -4.47 3.83
C THR A 116 12.51 -3.92 4.33
N ALA A 117 12.30 -3.79 5.64
CA ALA A 117 11.06 -3.22 6.17
C ALA A 117 10.82 -1.77 5.69
N ALA A 118 11.84 -0.91 5.80
CA ALA A 118 11.77 0.48 5.34
C ALA A 118 11.58 0.58 3.82
N ARG A 119 12.36 -0.19 3.04
CA ARG A 119 12.21 -0.22 1.57
C ARG A 119 10.82 -0.67 1.15
N ASN A 120 10.29 -1.72 1.77
CA ASN A 120 8.94 -2.21 1.44
C ASN A 120 7.86 -1.20 1.85
N ALA A 121 8.06 -0.46 2.95
CA ALA A 121 7.15 0.61 3.37
C ALA A 121 7.16 1.79 2.38
N GLU A 122 8.33 2.23 1.92
CA GLU A 122 8.48 3.25 0.88
C GLU A 122 7.83 2.81 -0.44
N ALA A 123 8.07 1.57 -0.85
CA ALA A 123 7.50 1.01 -2.07
C ALA A 123 5.97 0.94 -2.01
N LEU A 124 5.40 0.51 -0.88
CA LEU A 124 3.94 0.47 -0.72
C LEU A 124 3.35 1.88 -0.73
N ARG A 125 4.02 2.87 -0.10
CA ARG A 125 3.59 4.27 -0.16
C ARG A 125 3.56 4.76 -1.60
N LEU A 126 4.65 4.61 -2.35
CA LEU A 126 4.72 5.03 -3.75
C LEU A 126 3.65 4.37 -4.61
N ALA A 127 3.40 3.07 -4.40
CA ALA A 127 2.35 2.34 -5.12
C ALA A 127 0.96 2.91 -4.83
N LEU A 128 0.66 3.26 -3.57
CA LEU A 128 -0.61 3.86 -3.17
C LEU A 128 -0.77 5.28 -3.73
N ASP A 129 0.29 6.08 -3.70
CA ASP A 129 0.32 7.43 -4.26
C ASP A 129 0.09 7.40 -5.78
N ALA A 130 0.73 6.47 -6.48
CA ALA A 130 0.57 6.28 -7.91
C ALA A 130 -0.88 5.89 -8.28
N VAL A 131 -1.48 4.92 -7.58
CA VAL A 131 -2.88 4.54 -7.83
C VAL A 131 -3.84 5.69 -7.49
N LEU A 132 -3.57 6.43 -6.41
CA LEU A 132 -4.36 7.61 -6.06
C LEU A 132 -4.34 8.64 -7.18
N ALA A 133 -3.15 9.01 -7.66
CA ALA A 133 -2.97 10.02 -8.69
C ALA A 133 -3.54 9.58 -10.04
N TYR A 134 -3.10 8.43 -10.57
CA TYR A 134 -3.38 8.04 -11.95
C TYR A 134 -4.74 7.39 -12.17
N LYS A 135 -5.39 6.86 -11.12
CA LYS A 135 -6.67 6.16 -11.29
C LYS A 135 -7.79 6.73 -10.47
N ILE A 136 -7.54 7.03 -9.21
CA ILE A 136 -8.62 7.43 -8.31
C ILE A 136 -8.95 8.92 -8.45
N VAL A 137 -7.95 9.76 -8.74
CA VAL A 137 -8.11 11.20 -8.97
C VAL A 137 -8.16 11.53 -10.45
N ALA A 138 -7.21 11.07 -11.27
CA ALA A 138 -7.21 11.36 -12.70
C ALA A 138 -8.34 10.67 -13.49
N GLY A 139 -8.73 9.46 -13.10
CA GLY A 139 -9.84 8.73 -13.75
C GLY A 139 -11.20 9.43 -13.66
N ARG A 140 -11.35 10.42 -12.77
CA ARG A 140 -12.54 11.29 -12.71
C ARG A 140 -12.62 12.26 -13.89
N GLY A 141 -11.47 12.70 -14.42
CA GLY A 141 -11.43 13.59 -15.59
C GLY A 141 -11.83 12.86 -16.88
N GLU A 142 -11.40 11.60 -17.03
CA GLU A 142 -11.74 10.76 -18.20
C GLU A 142 -13.24 10.42 -18.23
N GLU A 143 -13.86 10.09 -17.10
CA GLU A 143 -15.31 9.84 -17.03
C GLU A 143 -16.16 11.13 -17.18
N GLU A 144 -15.65 12.32 -16.83
CA GLU A 144 -16.37 13.59 -17.06
C GLU A 144 -16.27 14.08 -18.51
N GLU A 145 -15.18 13.78 -19.22
CA GLU A 145 -15.03 14.10 -20.66
C GLU A 145 -15.81 13.16 -21.59
N GLU A 146 -16.04 11.90 -21.21
CA GLU A 146 -16.83 10.94 -22.02
C GLU A 146 -18.35 11.26 -22.04
N PHE A 147 -18.84 12.13 -21.15
CA PHE A 147 -20.26 12.53 -21.05
C PHE A 147 -20.56 13.95 -21.57
N LEU A 148 -19.58 14.63 -22.20
CA LEU A 148 -19.71 15.94 -22.85
C LEU A 148 -19.66 15.83 -24.38
#